data_AF-A0A667ZBQ0-F1
#
_entry.id   AF-A0A667ZBQ0-F1
#
_cell.length_a   1.000
_cell.length_b   1.000
_cell.length_c   1.000
_cell.angle_alpha   90.00
_cell.angle_beta   90.00
_cell.angle_gamma   90.00
#
_symmetry.space_group_name_H-M   'P 1'
#
loop_
_entity.id
_entity.type
_entity.pdbx_description
1 polymer ?
#
loop_
_entity_poly.entity_id
_entity_poly.type
_entity_poly.pdbx_seq_one_letter_code
_entity_poly.pdbx_strand_id
1 'polypeptide(L)'
;MGLLDRCQELFNTSNLYEVLGVAKGATDAEVRRSYYKVSLQVHPDRAPEDPLATEKFQVLGKLYAVLSDKEQRAVYDEQGLVDEESDMLSQDRCWEDYWRLLFPKVTVQDILEFEAKYKGSEEERRDVIQLYIQHQGDMDAITASALCCSQEDEPRLCDIIRKAIQTGEVTAFPAFTQESEKKKRARRKRADRERQEAEELQKEMGLGDQDDSLAMMLKQRQKSREQNFNSFLSDLEAKYSKKSGKAQKGQRGKK
;
A
#
# COMPACT_ATOMS: atom_id res chain seq x y z
N MET A 1 29.57 9.48 -15.66
CA MET A 1 28.83 10.63 -15.09
C MET A 1 28.52 10.23 -13.68
N GLY A 2 29.16 10.90 -12.73
CA GLY A 2 29.08 10.51 -11.32
C GLY A 2 27.71 10.80 -10.72
N LEU A 3 27.43 10.25 -9.54
CA LEU A 3 26.20 10.50 -8.79
C LEU A 3 26.00 11.99 -8.53
N LEU A 4 27.07 12.71 -8.17
CA LEU A 4 27.02 14.15 -7.90
C LEU A 4 26.73 14.96 -9.18
N ASP A 5 27.32 14.57 -10.31
CA ASP A 5 27.03 15.21 -11.61
C ASP A 5 25.57 15.01 -12.00
N ARG A 6 25.05 13.79 -11.81
CA ARG A 6 23.63 13.49 -12.08
C ARG A 6 22.68 14.24 -11.14
N CYS A 7 23.06 14.44 -9.88
CA CYS A 7 22.30 15.30 -8.97
C CYS A 7 22.28 16.75 -9.48
N GLN A 8 23.42 17.26 -9.96
CA GLN A 8 23.50 18.60 -10.52
C GLN A 8 22.62 18.77 -11.77
N GLU A 9 22.59 17.78 -12.66
CA GLU A 9 21.77 17.81 -13.88
C GLU A 9 20.26 17.74 -13.59
N LEU A 10 19.86 16.86 -12.67
CA LEU A 10 18.44 16.51 -12.47
C LEU A 10 17.76 17.33 -11.36
N PHE A 11 18.52 17.77 -10.36
CA PHE A 11 18.03 18.48 -9.18
C PHE A 11 18.66 19.87 -9.01
N ASN A 12 19.51 20.31 -9.94
CA ASN A 12 20.22 21.60 -9.90
C ASN A 12 21.15 21.80 -8.68
N THR A 13 21.51 20.73 -7.99
CA THR A 13 22.47 20.76 -6.87
C THR A 13 23.29 19.47 -6.83
N SER A 14 24.58 19.61 -6.57
CA SER A 14 25.50 18.49 -6.32
C SER A 14 25.49 18.04 -4.85
N ASN A 15 24.76 18.72 -3.96
CA ASN A 15 24.72 18.41 -2.54
C ASN A 15 23.58 17.44 -2.22
N LEU A 16 23.93 16.22 -1.77
CA LEU A 16 22.97 15.17 -1.47
C LEU A 16 21.91 15.57 -0.43
N TYR A 17 22.27 16.40 0.56
CA TYR A 17 21.34 16.87 1.58
C TYR A 17 20.33 17.88 1.03
N GLU A 18 20.74 18.72 0.09
CA GLU A 18 19.88 19.71 -0.56
C GLU A 18 18.87 19.05 -1.50
N VAL A 19 19.27 17.98 -2.20
CA VAL A 19 18.33 17.16 -3.00
C VAL A 19 17.21 16.61 -2.11
N LEU A 20 17.53 16.18 -0.88
CA LEU A 20 16.54 15.76 0.11
C LEU A 20 15.87 16.92 0.85
N GLY A 21 16.33 18.16 0.70
CA GLY A 21 15.83 19.31 1.47
C GLY A 21 16.04 19.19 2.98
N VAL A 22 17.11 18.52 3.42
CA VAL A 22 17.48 18.36 4.84
C VAL A 22 18.83 19.01 5.14
N ALA A 23 19.13 19.25 6.41
CA ALA A 23 20.44 19.76 6.82
C ALA A 23 21.49 18.64 6.88
N LYS A 24 22.79 18.97 6.73
CA LYS A 24 23.91 18.02 6.86
C LYS A 24 23.88 17.24 8.19
N GLY A 25 23.41 17.86 9.27
CA GLY A 25 23.25 17.24 10.60
C GLY A 25 21.94 16.46 10.82
N ALA A 26 21.15 16.20 9.77
CA ALA A 26 19.87 15.51 9.90
C ALA A 26 20.03 14.09 10.46
N THR A 27 19.12 13.68 11.32
CA THR A 27 19.07 12.33 11.87
C THR A 27 18.67 11.31 10.78
N ASP A 28 19.02 10.03 10.98
CA ASP A 28 18.65 8.95 10.05
C ASP A 28 17.12 8.91 9.79
N ALA A 29 16.32 9.24 10.82
CA ALA A 29 14.87 9.34 10.72
C ALA A 29 14.40 10.50 9.84
N GLU A 30 15.07 11.66 9.91
CA GLU A 30 14.77 12.83 9.07
C GLU A 30 15.18 12.58 7.60
N VAL A 31 16.35 11.98 7.37
CA VAL A 31 16.80 11.57 6.03
C VAL A 31 15.79 10.60 5.41
N ARG A 32 15.36 9.58 6.16
CA ARG A 32 14.35 8.61 5.69
C ARG A 32 13.00 9.26 5.39
N ARG A 33 12.52 10.14 6.27
CA ARG A 33 11.25 10.86 6.05
C ARG A 33 11.31 11.76 4.83
N SER A 34 12.43 12.46 4.62
CA SER A 34 12.54 13.36 3.47
C SER A 34 12.71 12.59 2.16
N TYR A 35 13.50 11.52 2.17
CA TYR A 35 13.59 10.60 1.03
C TYR A 35 12.21 10.07 0.61
N TYR A 36 11.40 9.64 1.58
CA TYR A 36 10.03 9.21 1.33
C TYR A 36 9.21 10.29 0.61
N LYS A 37 9.28 11.54 1.10
CA LYS A 37 8.55 12.68 0.54
C LYS A 37 8.98 12.99 -0.89
N VAL A 38 10.29 13.10 -1.14
CA VAL A 38 10.83 13.44 -2.46
C VAL A 38 10.58 12.30 -3.47
N SER A 39 10.69 11.05 -3.03
CA SER A 39 10.47 9.90 -3.91
C SER A 39 9.03 9.82 -4.44
N LEU A 40 8.05 10.20 -3.62
CA LEU A 40 6.66 10.29 -4.08
C LEU A 40 6.45 11.37 -5.15
N GLN A 41 7.27 12.43 -5.14
CA GLN A 41 7.18 13.52 -6.12
C GLN A 41 7.79 13.13 -7.46
N VAL A 42 8.90 12.37 -7.46
CA VAL A 42 9.60 11.96 -8.68
C VAL A 42 9.22 10.55 -9.15
N HIS A 43 8.18 9.95 -8.56
CA HIS A 43 7.74 8.60 -8.94
C HIS A 43 7.15 8.61 -10.36
N PRO A 44 7.56 7.70 -11.26
CA PRO A 44 7.12 7.70 -12.66
C PRO A 44 5.60 7.55 -12.82
N ASP A 45 4.93 6.81 -11.92
CA ASP A 45 3.46 6.69 -11.90
C ASP A 45 2.73 7.97 -11.45
N ARG A 46 3.36 8.77 -10.57
CA ARG A 46 2.73 9.99 -10.02
C ARG A 46 3.14 11.25 -10.78
N ALA A 47 4.25 11.19 -11.53
CA ALA A 47 4.75 12.24 -12.40
C ALA A 47 4.88 11.75 -13.85
N PRO A 48 3.79 11.30 -14.50
CA PRO A 48 3.84 10.78 -15.88
C PRO A 48 4.22 11.87 -16.91
N GLU A 49 4.03 13.14 -16.56
CA GLU A 49 4.36 14.30 -17.39
C GLU A 49 5.86 14.64 -17.38
N ASP A 50 6.65 14.11 -16.42
CA ASP A 50 8.08 14.35 -16.36
C ASP A 50 8.84 13.19 -17.02
N PRO A 51 9.41 13.36 -18.22
CA PRO A 51 10.13 12.30 -18.93
C PRO A 51 11.42 11.88 -18.19
N LEU A 52 11.91 12.70 -17.26
CA LEU A 52 13.08 12.42 -16.44
C LEU A 52 12.72 11.84 -15.06
N ALA A 53 11.43 11.59 -14.75
CA ALA A 53 11.00 11.05 -13.46
C ALA A 53 11.74 9.75 -13.10
N THR A 54 11.87 8.83 -14.06
CA THR A 54 12.60 7.57 -13.87
C THR A 54 14.07 7.80 -13.52
N GLU A 55 14.76 8.72 -14.20
CA GLU A 55 16.18 9.00 -13.96
C GLU A 55 16.38 9.72 -12.62
N LYS A 56 15.54 10.73 -12.33
CA LYS A 56 15.49 11.45 -11.04
C LYS A 56 15.31 10.46 -9.89
N PHE A 57 14.38 9.52 -10.05
CA PHE A 57 14.10 8.51 -9.05
C PHE A 57 15.26 7.54 -8.82
N GLN A 58 15.92 7.08 -9.90
CA GLN A 58 17.10 6.23 -9.79
C GLN A 58 18.24 6.94 -9.04
N VAL A 59 18.48 8.21 -9.36
CA VAL A 59 19.51 9.04 -8.70
C VAL A 59 19.16 9.28 -7.24
N LEU A 60 17.89 9.54 -6.93
CA LEU A 60 17.41 9.71 -5.56
C LEU A 60 17.64 8.45 -4.70
N GLY A 61 17.39 7.26 -5.25
CA GLY A 61 17.64 5.99 -4.56
C GLY A 61 19.12 5.76 -4.25
N LYS A 62 20.00 6.08 -5.22
CA LYS A 62 21.47 6.01 -5.04
C LYS A 62 21.95 6.97 -3.95
N LEU A 63 21.47 8.21 -3.99
CA LEU A 63 21.75 9.22 -2.98
C LEU A 63 21.35 8.76 -1.58
N TYR A 64 20.15 8.19 -1.43
CA TYR A 64 19.70 7.70 -0.13
C TYR A 64 20.55 6.51 0.35
N ALA A 65 20.98 5.62 -0.54
CA ALA A 65 21.89 4.54 -0.16
C ALA A 65 23.18 5.09 0.50
N VAL A 66 23.75 6.18 -0.03
CA VAL A 66 24.91 6.87 0.55
C VAL A 66 24.58 7.51 1.90
N LEU A 67 23.49 8.27 2.01
CA LEU A 67 23.14 8.99 3.23
C LEU A 67 22.54 8.10 4.34
N SER A 68 22.04 6.92 4.00
CA SER A 68 21.48 5.97 4.96
C SER A 68 22.53 5.06 5.60
N ASP A 69 23.67 4.88 4.93
CA ASP A 69 24.81 4.12 5.46
C ASP A 69 25.75 5.06 6.22
N LYS A 70 26.08 4.72 7.46
CA LYS A 70 26.85 5.61 8.34
C LYS A 70 28.30 5.79 7.88
N GLU A 71 28.89 4.77 7.29
CA GLU A 71 30.28 4.80 6.82
C GLU A 71 30.38 5.63 5.55
N GLN A 72 29.50 5.39 4.58
CA GLN A 72 29.41 6.15 3.33
C GLN A 72 29.04 7.62 3.59
N ARG A 73 28.11 7.87 4.51
CA ARG A 73 27.75 9.23 4.91
C ARG A 73 28.92 9.97 5.54
N ALA A 74 29.71 9.32 6.40
CA ALA A 74 30.89 9.92 6.99
C ALA A 74 31.95 10.27 5.94
N VAL A 75 32.21 9.36 4.99
CA VAL A 75 33.12 9.62 3.86
C VAL A 75 32.63 10.79 3.01
N TYR A 76 31.34 10.84 2.68
CA TYR A 76 30.75 11.97 1.96
C TYR A 76 30.85 13.28 2.76
N ASP A 77 30.62 13.24 4.07
CA ASP A 77 30.68 14.41 4.94
C ASP A 77 32.11 14.98 5.10
N GLU A 78 33.12 14.11 5.08
CA GLU A 78 34.54 14.48 5.23
C GLU A 78 35.20 14.86 3.90
N GLN A 79 34.93 14.12 2.83
CA GLN A 79 35.65 14.25 1.56
C GLN A 79 34.80 14.90 0.46
N GLY A 80 33.48 14.95 0.60
CA GLY A 80 32.57 15.40 -0.45
C GLY A 80 32.52 14.46 -1.67
N LEU A 81 33.00 13.23 -1.51
CA LEU A 81 33.07 12.21 -2.57
C LEU A 81 32.11 11.06 -2.27
N VAL A 82 31.63 10.41 -3.32
CA VAL A 82 30.79 9.21 -3.22
C VAL A 82 31.52 8.06 -3.88
N ASP A 83 31.62 6.93 -3.18
CA ASP A 83 32.15 5.70 -3.76
C ASP A 83 31.08 5.01 -4.62
N GLU A 84 31.21 5.20 -5.94
CA GLU A 84 30.27 4.69 -6.94
C GLU A 84 30.53 3.22 -7.33
N GLU A 85 31.66 2.65 -6.92
CA GLU A 85 32.04 1.26 -7.21
C GLU A 85 31.45 0.27 -6.20
N SER A 86 30.80 0.78 -5.15
CA SER A 86 30.08 -0.05 -4.17
C SER A 86 28.91 -0.79 -4.80
N ASP A 87 28.86 -2.12 -4.58
CA ASP A 87 27.79 -3.04 -5.03
C ASP A 87 26.39 -2.60 -4.55
N MET A 88 26.33 -1.76 -3.51
CA MET A 88 25.12 -1.12 -2.99
C MET A 88 24.44 -0.14 -3.96
N LEU A 89 25.16 0.39 -4.95
CA LEU A 89 24.64 1.30 -5.97
C LEU A 89 24.35 0.60 -7.31
N SER A 90 24.47 -0.73 -7.34
CA SER A 90 24.22 -1.55 -8.53
C SER A 90 22.80 -1.33 -9.07
N GLN A 91 22.71 -1.26 -10.40
CA GLN A 91 21.51 -0.85 -11.14
C GLN A 91 20.43 -1.96 -11.19
N ASP A 92 20.73 -3.14 -10.66
CA ASP A 92 19.97 -4.39 -10.80
C ASP A 92 19.07 -4.71 -9.59
N ARG A 93 18.87 -3.75 -8.67
CA ARG A 93 17.92 -3.95 -7.55
C ARG A 93 16.48 -3.99 -8.07
N CYS A 94 15.77 -5.06 -7.73
CA CYS A 94 14.31 -5.13 -7.88
C CYS A 94 13.66 -4.07 -6.99
N TRP A 95 13.29 -2.95 -7.61
CA TRP A 95 12.75 -1.79 -6.90
C TRP A 95 11.49 -2.15 -6.11
N GLU A 96 10.63 -3.03 -6.64
CA GLU A 96 9.40 -3.45 -5.95
C GLU A 96 9.68 -4.05 -4.56
N ASP A 97 10.77 -4.80 -4.40
CA ASP A 97 11.17 -5.39 -3.13
C ASP A 97 11.73 -4.35 -2.16
N TYR A 98 12.48 -3.38 -2.67
CA TYR A 98 12.99 -2.25 -1.90
C TYR A 98 11.85 -1.36 -1.36
N TRP A 99 10.81 -1.12 -2.16
CA TRP A 99 9.65 -0.34 -1.74
C TRP A 99 8.77 -1.07 -0.73
N ARG A 100 8.60 -2.39 -0.86
CA ARG A 100 7.91 -3.19 0.16
C ARG A 100 8.62 -3.17 1.52
N LEU A 101 9.94 -2.96 1.53
CA LEU A 101 10.71 -2.82 2.76
C LEU A 101 10.54 -1.42 3.39
N LEU A 102 10.53 -0.37 2.56
CA LEU A 102 10.40 1.02 3.03
C LEU A 102 8.96 1.37 3.43
N PHE A 103 7.99 0.87 2.66
CA PHE A 103 6.55 1.08 2.80
C PHE A 103 5.96 -0.25 3.23
N PRO A 104 5.86 -0.52 4.55
CA PRO A 104 5.19 -1.70 5.01
C PRO A 104 3.79 -1.75 4.40
N LYS A 105 3.38 -2.93 3.97
CA LYS A 105 2.06 -3.13 3.38
C LYS A 105 1.02 -2.70 4.41
N VAL A 106 0.21 -1.71 4.05
CA VAL A 106 -0.96 -1.33 4.85
C VAL A 106 -1.88 -2.54 4.88
N THR A 107 -2.08 -3.06 6.08
CA THR A 107 -2.98 -4.18 6.32
C THR A 107 -4.39 -3.67 6.52
N VAL A 108 -5.38 -4.54 6.35
CA VAL A 108 -6.78 -4.23 6.70
C VAL A 108 -6.88 -3.83 8.18
N GLN A 109 -6.07 -4.45 9.04
CA GLN A 109 -6.01 -4.13 10.45
C GLN A 109 -5.54 -2.68 10.70
N ASP A 110 -4.50 -2.22 9.98
CA ASP A 110 -4.02 -0.83 10.11
C ASP A 110 -5.10 0.19 9.70
N ILE A 111 -5.92 -0.14 8.69
CA ILE A 111 -7.04 0.71 8.25
C ILE A 111 -8.13 0.77 9.33
N LEU A 112 -8.49 -0.38 9.91
CA LEU A 112 -9.49 -0.45 10.98
C LEU A 112 -9.04 0.28 12.25
N GLU A 113 -7.76 0.16 12.60
CA GLU A 113 -7.17 0.88 13.73
C GLU A 113 -7.13 2.39 13.50
N PHE A 114 -6.78 2.81 12.28
CA PHE A 114 -6.84 4.21 11.88
C PHE A 114 -8.27 4.75 11.96
N GLU A 115 -9.26 4.01 11.41
CA GLU A 115 -10.67 4.40 11.45
C GLU A 115 -11.16 4.56 12.90
N ALA A 116 -10.83 3.61 13.78
CA ALA A 116 -11.20 3.66 15.19
C ALA A 116 -10.57 4.85 15.93
N LYS A 117 -9.36 5.24 15.56
CA LYS A 117 -8.66 6.39 16.14
C LYS A 117 -9.18 7.73 15.61
N TYR A 118 -9.52 7.79 14.33
CA TYR A 118 -9.98 9.00 13.66
C TYR A 118 -11.42 9.35 14.05
N LYS A 119 -12.33 8.37 14.06
CA LYS A 119 -13.74 8.58 14.40
C LYS A 119 -13.90 9.06 15.85
N GLY A 120 -14.59 10.18 16.03
CA GLY A 120 -14.83 10.84 17.31
C GLY A 120 -13.64 11.68 17.81
N SER A 121 -12.57 11.80 17.02
CA SER A 121 -11.41 12.61 17.39
C SER A 121 -11.62 14.11 17.11
N GLU A 122 -10.74 14.94 17.68
CA GLU A 122 -10.68 16.37 17.34
C GLU A 122 -10.22 16.62 15.90
N GLU A 123 -9.45 15.69 15.31
CA GLU A 123 -9.03 15.79 13.90
C GLU A 123 -10.24 15.71 12.99
N GLU A 124 -11.08 14.70 13.19
CA GLU A 124 -12.31 14.57 12.44
C GLU A 124 -13.23 15.77 12.62
N ARG A 125 -13.38 16.29 13.84
CA ARG A 125 -14.19 17.48 14.08
C ARG A 125 -13.72 18.66 13.22
N ARG A 126 -12.41 18.90 13.14
CA ARG A 126 -11.83 19.97 12.32
C ARG A 126 -12.07 19.72 10.83
N ASP A 127 -11.85 18.50 10.37
CA ASP A 127 -12.01 18.14 8.97
C ASP A 127 -13.47 18.29 8.52
N VAL A 128 -14.41 17.85 9.35
CA VAL A 128 -15.86 18.01 9.09
C VAL A 128 -16.28 19.48 9.07
N ILE A 129 -15.74 20.30 9.97
CA ILE A 129 -15.98 21.75 9.96
C ILE A 129 -15.40 22.39 8.69
N GLN A 130 -14.20 21.98 8.28
CA GLN A 130 -13.58 22.48 7.06
C GLN A 130 -14.41 22.11 5.82
N LEU A 131 -14.86 20.86 5.74
CA LEU A 131 -15.76 20.39 4.66
C LEU A 131 -17.11 21.13 4.69
N TYR A 132 -17.65 21.40 5.87
CA TYR A 132 -18.88 22.17 6.04
C TYR A 132 -18.76 23.58 5.44
N ILE A 133 -17.65 24.27 5.70
CA ILE A 133 -17.35 25.60 5.14
C ILE A 133 -17.14 25.50 3.63
N GLN A 134 -16.33 24.54 3.18
CA GLN A 134 -15.98 24.35 1.78
C GLN A 134 -17.21 24.07 0.90
N HIS A 135 -18.15 23.27 1.41
CA HIS A 135 -19.37 22.88 0.70
C HIS A 135 -20.61 23.68 1.13
N GLN A 136 -20.44 24.77 1.89
CA GLN A 136 -21.52 25.66 2.32
C GLN A 136 -22.71 24.91 2.95
N GLY A 137 -22.41 23.86 3.72
CA GLY A 137 -23.41 23.04 4.40
C GLY A 137 -24.17 22.03 3.52
N ASP A 138 -23.75 21.76 2.29
CA ASP A 138 -24.33 20.66 1.51
C ASP A 138 -23.83 19.29 1.98
N MET A 139 -24.72 18.56 2.65
CA MET A 139 -24.40 17.26 3.23
C MET A 139 -24.09 16.16 2.20
N ASP A 140 -24.59 16.26 0.95
CA ASP A 140 -24.24 15.29 -0.10
C ASP A 140 -22.75 15.39 -0.45
N ALA A 141 -22.23 16.62 -0.58
CA ALA A 141 -20.83 16.88 -0.89
C ALA A 141 -19.92 16.60 0.32
N ILE A 142 -20.38 16.92 1.54
CA ILE A 142 -19.63 16.64 2.77
C ILE A 142 -19.46 15.13 2.97
N THR A 143 -20.55 14.35 2.89
CA THR A 143 -20.49 12.89 3.08
C THR A 143 -19.66 12.18 2.01
N ALA A 144 -19.70 12.67 0.76
CA ALA A 144 -18.86 12.14 -0.31
C ALA A 144 -17.36 12.45 -0.15
N SER A 145 -17.00 13.50 0.59
CA SER A 145 -15.62 13.96 0.77
C SER A 145 -15.03 13.61 2.14
N ALA A 146 -15.88 13.28 3.12
CA ALA A 146 -15.46 13.01 4.49
C ALA A 146 -14.71 11.67 4.61
N LEU A 147 -13.55 11.72 5.27
CA LEU A 147 -12.74 10.53 5.53
C LEU A 147 -13.45 9.59 6.50
N CYS A 148 -13.30 8.28 6.28
CA CYS A 148 -13.92 7.23 7.10
C CYS A 148 -15.44 7.42 7.29
N CYS A 149 -16.10 8.11 6.36
CA CYS A 149 -17.54 8.30 6.40
C CYS A 149 -18.23 7.10 5.78
N SER A 150 -18.85 6.29 6.63
CA SER A 150 -19.83 5.32 6.17
C SER A 150 -21.21 5.97 6.06
N GLN A 151 -22.13 5.24 5.45
CA GLN A 151 -23.51 5.66 5.24
C GLN A 151 -24.28 5.81 6.57
N GLU A 152 -23.78 5.18 7.65
CA GLU A 152 -24.37 5.23 8.99
C GLU A 152 -23.84 6.40 9.83
N ASP A 153 -22.76 7.07 9.38
CA ASP A 153 -22.08 8.13 10.12
C ASP A 153 -22.71 9.51 9.92
N GLU A 154 -23.67 9.66 8.99
CA GLU A 154 -24.35 10.94 8.72
C GLU A 154 -24.94 11.62 9.98
N PRO A 155 -25.63 10.92 10.91
CA PRO A 155 -26.13 11.54 12.15
C PRO A 155 -25.00 12.11 13.01
N ARG A 156 -23.86 11.41 13.08
CA ARG A 156 -22.68 11.80 13.85
C ARG A 156 -22.04 13.06 13.28
N LEU A 157 -21.90 13.14 11.96
CA LEU A 157 -21.41 14.34 11.27
C LEU A 157 -22.36 15.53 11.47
N CYS A 158 -23.67 15.29 11.36
CA CYS A 158 -24.67 16.32 11.63
C CYS A 158 -24.57 16.86 13.06
N ASP A 159 -24.33 16.00 14.04
CA ASP A 159 -24.21 16.42 15.44
C ASP A 159 -22.93 17.21 15.70
N ILE A 160 -21.82 16.88 15.04
CA ILE A 160 -20.58 17.68 15.07
C ILE A 160 -20.86 19.10 14.54
N ILE A 161 -21.49 19.20 13.36
CA ILE A 161 -21.80 20.48 12.72
C ILE A 161 -22.78 21.29 13.57
N ARG A 162 -23.84 20.66 14.10
CA ARG A 162 -24.80 21.33 14.99
C ARG A 162 -24.14 21.88 16.24
N LYS A 163 -23.23 21.12 16.87
CA LYS A 163 -22.47 21.60 18.03
C LYS A 163 -21.60 22.80 17.65
N ALA A 164 -20.91 22.76 16.51
CA ALA A 164 -20.08 23.87 16.04
C ALA A 164 -20.90 25.15 15.75
N ILE A 165 -22.12 25.00 15.22
CA ILE A 165 -23.06 26.12 15.04
C ILE A 165 -23.52 26.65 16.41
N GLN A 166 -23.86 25.78 17.36
CA GLN A 166 -24.30 26.18 18.70
C GLN A 166 -23.21 26.90 19.49
N THR A 167 -21.95 26.50 19.35
CA THR A 167 -20.81 27.17 19.97
C THR A 167 -20.42 28.46 19.25
N GLY A 168 -21.02 28.77 18.10
CA GLY A 168 -20.73 29.97 17.31
C GLY A 168 -19.40 29.92 16.55
N GLU A 169 -18.81 28.74 16.38
CA GLU A 169 -17.55 28.55 15.63
C GLU A 169 -17.77 28.64 14.12
N VAL A 170 -18.95 28.21 13.65
CA VAL A 170 -19.35 28.30 12.24
C VAL A 170 -20.74 28.89 12.08
N THR A 171 -20.93 29.58 10.96
CA THR A 171 -22.23 30.15 10.58
C THR A 171 -23.15 29.08 10.03
N ALA A 172 -24.43 29.12 10.38
CA ALA A 172 -25.41 28.20 9.85
C ALA A 172 -25.75 28.49 8.38
N PHE A 173 -25.43 27.55 7.49
CA PHE A 173 -25.85 27.62 6.08
C PHE A 173 -27.29 27.12 5.88
N PRO A 174 -28.07 27.74 4.97
CA PRO A 174 -29.43 27.29 4.64
C PRO A 174 -29.49 25.86 4.11
N ALA A 175 -28.48 25.44 3.35
CA ALA A 175 -28.39 24.09 2.77
C ALA A 175 -28.42 22.99 3.84
N PHE A 176 -27.84 23.25 5.01
CA PHE A 176 -27.82 22.33 6.15
C PHE A 176 -29.06 22.47 7.04
N THR A 177 -29.48 23.70 7.33
CA THR A 177 -30.56 23.97 8.29
C THR A 177 -31.95 23.70 7.73
N GLN A 178 -32.16 23.94 6.45
CA GLN A 178 -33.46 23.82 5.78
C GLN A 178 -33.53 22.56 4.89
N GLU A 179 -32.69 21.58 5.15
CA GLU A 179 -32.66 20.36 4.33
C GLU A 179 -33.98 19.59 4.43
N SER A 180 -34.59 19.30 3.28
CA SER A 180 -35.83 18.52 3.24
C SER A 180 -35.61 17.06 3.67
N GLU A 181 -36.56 16.51 4.43
CA GLU A 181 -36.57 15.08 4.80
C GLU A 181 -36.57 14.15 3.58
N LYS A 182 -37.15 14.60 2.46
CA LYS A 182 -37.09 13.88 1.18
C LYS A 182 -35.66 13.75 0.66
N LYS A 183 -34.84 14.80 0.78
CA LYS A 183 -33.43 14.79 0.36
C LYS A 183 -32.61 13.84 1.23
N LYS A 184 -32.76 13.92 2.57
CA LYS A 184 -32.12 12.98 3.51
C LYS A 184 -32.47 11.52 3.22
N ARG A 185 -33.76 11.23 3.03
CA ARG A 185 -34.22 9.87 2.70
C ARG A 185 -33.69 9.39 1.35
N ALA A 186 -33.58 10.29 0.36
CA ALA A 186 -33.03 9.95 -0.95
C ALA A 186 -31.53 9.63 -0.86
N ARG A 187 -30.75 10.40 -0.09
CA ARG A 187 -29.32 10.14 0.20
C ARG A 187 -29.14 8.76 0.81
N ARG A 188 -29.88 8.46 1.89
CA ARG A 188 -29.82 7.16 2.55
C ARG A 188 -30.16 6.01 1.61
N LYS A 189 -31.26 6.14 0.84
CA LYS A 189 -31.67 5.11 -0.12
C LYS A 189 -30.64 4.88 -1.24
N ARG A 190 -29.99 5.95 -1.71
CA ARG A 190 -28.91 5.85 -2.71
C ARG A 190 -27.74 5.06 -2.13
N ALA A 191 -27.35 5.40 -0.90
CA ALA A 191 -26.27 4.73 -0.19
C ALA A 191 -26.57 3.23 0.01
N ASP A 192 -27.77 2.89 0.49
CA ASP A 192 -28.22 1.51 0.68
C ASP A 192 -28.16 0.71 -0.65
N ARG A 193 -28.49 1.35 -1.77
CA ARG A 193 -28.44 0.74 -3.10
C ARG A 193 -27.00 0.52 -3.56
N GLU A 194 -26.13 1.52 -3.45
CA GLU A 194 -24.71 1.41 -3.81
C GLU A 194 -24.02 0.30 -2.99
N ARG A 195 -24.44 0.11 -1.73
CA ARG A 195 -23.98 -1.00 -0.89
C ARG A 195 -24.44 -2.36 -1.41
N GLN A 196 -25.72 -2.51 -1.77
CA GLN A 196 -26.23 -3.76 -2.34
C GLN A 196 -25.49 -4.12 -3.62
N GLU A 197 -25.28 -3.13 -4.50
CA GLU A 197 -24.52 -3.30 -5.74
C GLU A 197 -23.05 -3.69 -5.45
N ALA A 198 -22.40 -3.10 -4.43
CA ALA A 198 -21.04 -3.47 -4.02
C ALA A 198 -20.96 -4.88 -3.43
N GLU A 199 -21.92 -5.29 -2.60
CA GLU A 199 -21.99 -6.64 -2.03
C GLU A 199 -22.25 -7.69 -3.12
N GLU A 200 -23.08 -7.38 -4.12
CA GLU A 200 -23.32 -8.23 -5.28
C GLU A 200 -22.05 -8.37 -6.14
N LEU A 201 -21.36 -7.26 -6.43
CA LEU A 201 -20.08 -7.26 -7.16
C LEU A 201 -19.01 -8.06 -6.41
N GLN A 202 -18.91 -7.88 -5.08
CA GLN A 202 -17.96 -8.63 -4.25
C GLN A 202 -18.20 -10.15 -4.34
N LYS A 203 -19.47 -10.57 -4.36
CA LYS A 203 -19.86 -11.97 -4.56
C LYS A 203 -19.51 -12.45 -5.96
N GLU A 204 -19.79 -11.67 -7.00
CA GLU A 204 -19.44 -12.01 -8.39
C GLU A 204 -17.93 -12.16 -8.59
N MET A 205 -17.15 -11.29 -7.96
CA MET A 205 -15.68 -11.32 -7.98
C MET A 205 -15.09 -12.45 -7.12
N GLY A 206 -15.92 -13.22 -6.41
CA GLY A 206 -15.47 -14.30 -5.51
C GLY A 206 -14.65 -13.80 -4.31
N LEU A 207 -14.77 -12.52 -3.96
CA LEU A 207 -14.06 -11.87 -2.84
C LEU A 207 -14.90 -11.91 -1.54
N GLY A 208 -15.65 -12.99 -1.36
CA GLY A 208 -16.51 -13.19 -0.20
C GLY A 208 -15.72 -13.41 1.10
N ASP A 209 -16.38 -13.12 2.21
CA ASP A 209 -15.82 -13.27 3.55
C ASP A 209 -15.73 -14.76 3.90
N GLN A 210 -14.49 -15.23 4.04
CA GLN A 210 -14.06 -16.56 4.46
C GLN A 210 -14.12 -17.66 3.37
N ASP A 211 -12.92 -18.15 3.04
CA ASP A 211 -12.60 -19.43 2.40
C ASP A 211 -12.63 -19.61 0.86
N ASP A 212 -12.97 -18.61 0.05
CA ASP A 212 -12.85 -18.72 -1.43
C ASP A 212 -11.79 -17.79 -2.06
N SER A 213 -10.71 -17.57 -1.32
CA SER A 213 -9.51 -16.90 -1.85
C SER A 213 -8.97 -17.63 -3.10
N LEU A 214 -8.52 -16.88 -4.11
CA LEU A 214 -7.69 -17.41 -5.22
C LEU A 214 -6.55 -18.32 -4.72
N ALA A 215 -6.02 -18.05 -3.51
CA ALA A 215 -5.03 -18.89 -2.85
C ALA A 215 -5.59 -20.27 -2.42
N MET A 216 -6.85 -20.38 -2.01
CA MET A 216 -7.55 -21.65 -1.76
C MET A 216 -7.75 -22.43 -3.06
N MET A 217 -8.19 -21.76 -4.14
CA MET A 217 -8.30 -22.41 -5.46
C MET A 217 -6.94 -22.90 -5.98
N LEU A 218 -5.87 -22.12 -5.79
CA LEU A 218 -4.52 -22.52 -6.15
C LEU A 218 -4.02 -23.69 -5.28
N LYS A 219 -4.27 -23.66 -3.95
CA LYS A 219 -3.98 -24.78 -3.05
C LYS A 219 -4.77 -26.04 -3.41
N GLN A 220 -6.02 -25.91 -3.82
CA GLN A 220 -6.86 -27.03 -4.24
C GLN A 220 -6.37 -27.63 -5.56
N ARG A 221 -5.97 -26.79 -6.52
CA ARG A 221 -5.31 -27.22 -7.77
C ARG A 221 -3.94 -27.86 -7.52
N GLN A 222 -3.17 -27.40 -6.54
CA GLN A 222 -1.91 -28.03 -6.14
C GLN A 222 -2.15 -29.38 -5.48
N LYS A 223 -3.09 -29.47 -4.53
CA LYS A 223 -3.48 -30.74 -3.88
C LYS A 223 -3.99 -31.78 -4.88
N SER A 224 -4.81 -31.38 -5.86
CA SER A 224 -5.29 -32.32 -6.88
C SER A 224 -4.16 -32.81 -7.79
N ARG A 225 -3.20 -31.94 -8.15
CA ARG A 225 -1.98 -32.35 -8.87
C ARG A 225 -1.11 -33.30 -8.05
N GLU A 226 -0.93 -33.05 -6.76
CA GLU A 226 -0.17 -33.93 -5.84
C GLU A 226 -0.85 -35.28 -5.66
N GLN A 227 -2.18 -35.33 -5.50
CA GLN A 227 -2.93 -36.57 -5.41
C GLN A 227 -2.80 -37.41 -6.69
N ASN A 228 -2.92 -36.77 -7.85
CA ASN A 228 -2.72 -37.43 -9.14
C ASN A 228 -1.27 -37.93 -9.31
N PHE A 229 -0.29 -37.15 -8.85
CA PHE A 229 1.12 -37.55 -8.88
C PHE A 229 1.42 -38.71 -7.90
N ASN A 230 0.85 -38.69 -6.70
CA ASN A 230 0.99 -39.77 -5.72
C ASN A 230 0.31 -41.06 -6.19
N SER A 231 -0.87 -40.96 -6.83
CA SER A 231 -1.52 -42.10 -7.48
C SER A 231 -0.64 -42.68 -8.59
N PHE A 232 -0.07 -41.82 -9.44
CA PHE A 232 0.87 -42.23 -10.49
C PHE A 232 2.12 -42.91 -9.92
N LEU A 233 2.70 -42.36 -8.84
CA LEU A 233 3.84 -42.97 -8.15
C LEU A 233 3.48 -44.31 -7.50
N SER A 234 2.28 -44.45 -6.91
CA SER A 234 1.84 -45.73 -6.34
C SER A 234 1.59 -46.80 -7.42
N ASP A 235 1.10 -46.40 -8.59
CA ASP A 235 0.94 -47.31 -9.73
C ASP A 235 2.31 -47.74 -10.30
N LEU A 236 3.28 -46.82 -10.31
CA LEU A 236 4.68 -47.11 -10.64
C LEU A 236 5.29 -48.07 -9.62
N GLU A 237 5.14 -47.80 -8.33
CA GLU A 237 5.61 -48.65 -7.25
C GLU A 237 5.00 -50.06 -7.35
N ALA A 238 3.69 -50.19 -7.54
CA ALA A 238 3.03 -51.48 -7.72
C ALA A 238 3.57 -52.27 -8.93
N LYS A 239 3.93 -51.57 -10.01
CA LYS A 239 4.42 -52.15 -11.27
C LYS A 239 5.87 -52.59 -11.20
N TYR A 240 6.71 -51.90 -10.43
CA TYR A 240 8.16 -52.17 -10.35
C TYR A 240 8.59 -52.89 -9.06
N SER A 241 7.82 -52.81 -7.97
CA SER A 241 8.11 -53.49 -6.70
C SER A 241 7.68 -54.97 -6.68
N LYS A 242 6.80 -55.41 -7.61
CA LYS A 242 6.52 -56.84 -7.84
C LYS A 242 7.55 -57.49 -8.78
N LYS A 243 8.83 -57.46 -8.39
CA LYS A 243 9.86 -58.35 -8.95
C LYS A 243 10.96 -58.70 -7.96
N SER A 244 10.59 -59.08 -6.74
CA SER A 244 11.47 -59.84 -5.85
C SER A 244 10.66 -60.72 -4.90
N GLY A 245 10.23 -61.90 -5.36
CA GLY A 245 9.66 -62.89 -4.44
C GLY A 245 8.92 -64.08 -5.04
N LYS A 246 9.67 -65.17 -5.28
CA LYS A 246 9.28 -66.60 -5.37
C LYS A 246 8.67 -67.10 -6.70
N ALA A 247 8.92 -68.31 -7.20
CA ALA A 247 9.93 -69.38 -7.07
C ALA A 247 9.46 -70.53 -8.00
N GLN A 248 10.35 -71.25 -8.71
CA GLN A 248 10.00 -72.63 -9.11
C GLN A 248 11.22 -73.56 -9.24
N LYS A 249 11.10 -74.69 -8.54
CA LYS A 249 11.94 -75.90 -8.48
C LYS A 249 12.27 -76.48 -9.86
N GLY A 250 13.47 -77.07 -9.98
CA GLY A 250 13.78 -78.04 -11.05
C GLY A 250 15.21 -78.59 -11.07
N GLN A 251 15.45 -79.68 -10.32
CA GLN A 251 16.29 -80.84 -10.68
C GLN A 251 17.72 -80.67 -11.26
N ARG A 252 18.75 -81.19 -10.56
CA ARG A 252 19.52 -82.42 -10.90
C ARG A 252 20.78 -82.57 -10.05
N GLY A 253 21.01 -83.77 -9.52
CA GLY A 253 22.18 -84.11 -8.71
C GLY A 253 23.41 -84.56 -9.50
N LYS A 254 24.54 -84.66 -8.79
CA LYS A 254 25.53 -85.76 -8.81
C LYS A 254 26.77 -85.36 -7.99
N LYS A 255 26.96 -85.99 -6.83
CA LYS A 255 28.10 -86.87 -6.53
C LYS A 255 27.85 -87.59 -5.22
#